data_AF-A0A4Q1A6M8-F1
#
_entry.id   AF-A0A4Q1A6M8-F1
#
_cell.length_a   1.000
_cell.length_b   1.000
_cell.length_c   1.000
_cell.angle_alpha   90.00
_cell.angle_beta   90.00
_cell.angle_gamma   90.00
#
_symmetry.space_group_name_H-M   'P 1'
#
loop_
_entity.id
_entity.type
_entity.pdbx_description
1 polymer ?
#
loop_
_entity_poly.entity_id
_entity_poly.type
_entity_poly.pdbx_seq_one_letter_code
_entity_poly.pdbx_strand_id
1 'polypeptide(L)' 'MLTIRILTSSDIPKINKIKKEFDIFRVVDTNQGKLEMVELFNKDGVFRGFGKDTKAAFKKAKRVLTNFYRNK' A
#
# COMPACT_ATOMS: atom_id res chain seq x y z
N MET A 1 -5.97 -12.44 15.29
CA MET A 1 -7.15 -11.63 14.95
C MET A 1 -6.85 -10.89 13.67
N LEU A 2 -7.76 -10.88 12.70
CA LEU A 2 -7.60 -10.09 11.49
C LEU A 2 -7.97 -8.64 11.82
N THR A 3 -7.09 -7.68 11.54
CA THR A 3 -7.41 -6.26 11.63
C THR A 3 -7.22 -5.61 10.27
N ILE A 4 -8.13 -4.72 9.91
CA ILE A 4 -8.13 -4.00 8.65
C ILE A 4 -8.29 -2.52 9.00
N ARG A 5 -7.39 -1.68 8.48
CA ARG A 5 -7.45 -0.24 8.67
C ARG A 5 -7.04 0.52 7.43
N ILE A 6 -7.49 1.77 7.34
CA ILE A 6 -7.19 2.67 6.24
C ILE A 6 -5.95 3.46 6.62
N LEU A 7 -4.92 3.44 5.78
CA LEU A 7 -3.75 4.26 6.04
C LEU A 7 -3.96 5.70 5.59
N THR A 8 -3.52 6.61 6.45
CA THR A 8 -3.55 8.05 6.22
C THR A 8 -2.14 8.64 6.31
N SER A 9 -2.05 9.96 6.21
CA SER A 9 -0.77 10.66 6.26
C SER A 9 -0.11 10.62 7.64
N SER A 10 -0.88 10.38 8.71
CA SER A 10 -0.33 10.19 10.06
C SER A 10 0.43 8.86 10.16
N ASP A 11 0.00 7.83 9.43
CA ASP A 11 0.67 6.53 9.41
C ASP A 11 1.89 6.54 8.50
N ILE A 12 1.73 7.11 7.30
CA ILE A 12 2.77 7.20 6.28
C ILE A 12 2.79 8.62 5.71
N PRO A 13 3.76 9.47 6.10
CA PRO A 13 3.80 10.87 5.67
C PRO A 13 3.81 11.06 4.15
N LYS A 14 4.41 10.10 3.42
CA LYS A 14 4.54 10.15 1.96
C LYS A 14 3.36 9.54 1.20
N ILE A 15 2.30 9.09 1.89
CA ILE A 15 1.16 8.43 1.25
C ILE A 15 0.43 9.34 0.26
N ASN A 16 0.28 10.62 0.59
CA ASN A 16 -0.42 11.58 -0.26
C ASN A 16 0.30 11.82 -1.59
N LYS A 17 1.63 11.78 -1.58
CA LYS A 17 2.42 11.89 -2.81
C LYS A 17 2.08 10.75 -3.76
N ILE A 18 2.08 9.52 -3.26
CA ILE A 18 1.78 8.33 -4.09
C ILE A 18 0.32 8.33 -4.52
N LYS A 19 -0.61 8.74 -3.64
CA LYS A 19 -2.02 8.88 -4.00
C LYS A 19 -2.23 9.80 -5.20
N LYS A 20 -1.56 10.95 -5.21
CA LYS A 20 -1.63 11.89 -6.35
C LYS A 20 -0.93 11.35 -7.59
N GLU A 21 0.26 10.76 -7.43
CA GLU A 21 1.10 10.30 -8.54
C GLU A 21 0.47 9.13 -9.33
N PHE A 22 -0.23 8.23 -8.65
CA PHE A 22 -0.79 7.00 -9.26
C PHE A 22 -2.31 6.90 -9.14
N ASP A 23 -2.99 8.01 -8.84
CA ASP A 23 -4.44 8.09 -8.65
C ASP A 23 -5.00 7.02 -7.68
N ILE A 24 -4.33 6.85 -6.54
CA ILE A 24 -4.73 5.86 -5.54
C ILE A 24 -5.83 6.46 -4.68
N PHE A 25 -7.04 5.90 -4.78
CA PHE A 25 -8.18 6.31 -3.97
C PHE A 25 -8.19 5.64 -2.59
N ARG A 26 -7.54 4.47 -2.43
CA ARG A 26 -7.50 3.77 -1.14
C ARG A 26 -6.16 3.12 -0.85
N VAL A 27 -5.74 3.21 0.42
CA VAL A 27 -4.63 2.42 0.96
C VAL A 27 -5.13 1.68 2.19
N VAL A 28 -5.04 0.36 2.16
CA VAL A 28 -5.50 -0.52 3.25
C VAL A 28 -4.30 -1.24 3.85
N ASP A 29 -4.27 -1.31 5.16
CA ASP A 29 -3.36 -2.13 5.95
C ASP A 29 -4.17 -3.25 6.58
N THR A 30 -3.69 -4.47 6.40
CA THR A 30 -4.30 -5.69 6.91
C THR A 30 -3.26 -6.46 7.70
N ASN A 31 -3.52 -6.66 8.99
CA ASN A 31 -2.68 -7.47 9.85
C ASN A 31 -3.36 -8.81 10.14
N GLN A 32 -2.62 -9.89 9.90
CA GLN A 32 -2.98 -11.22 10.34
C GLN A 32 -1.83 -11.85 11.14
N GLY A 33 -1.75 -11.50 12.42
CA GLY A 33 -0.75 -12.04 13.34
C GLY A 33 0.64 -11.47 13.10
N LYS A 34 1.53 -12.24 12.46
CA LYS A 34 2.91 -11.80 12.12
C LYS A 34 3.04 -11.27 10.70
N LEU A 35 1.96 -11.31 9.92
CA LEU A 35 1.95 -10.88 8.53
C LEU A 35 1.23 -9.54 8.41
N GLU A 36 1.97 -8.52 8.00
CA GLU A 36 1.42 -7.21 7.63
C GLU A 36 1.30 -7.12 6.12
N MET A 37 0.17 -6.63 5.65
CA MET A 37 -0.15 -6.51 4.24
C MET A 37 -0.67 -5.12 3.94
N VAL A 38 -0.12 -4.46 2.92
CA VAL A 38 -0.61 -3.17 2.46
C VAL A 38 -1.05 -3.27 1.00
N GLU A 39 -2.21 -2.68 0.73
CA GLU A 39 -2.87 -2.68 -0.58
C GLU A 39 -3.12 -1.26 -1.05
N LEU A 40 -2.68 -0.96 -2.27
CA LEU A 40 -2.90 0.31 -2.95
C LEU A 40 -3.93 0.10 -4.07
N PHE A 41 -5.06 0.80 -4.00
CA PHE A 41 -6.16 0.68 -4.96
C PHE A 41 -6.21 1.88 -5.89
N ASN A 42 -6.16 1.62 -7.20
CA ASN A 42 -6.42 2.61 -8.23
C ASN A 42 -7.23 1.99 -9.37
N LYS A 43 -7.45 2.74 -10.46
CA LYS A 43 -8.22 2.27 -11.63
C LYS A 43 -7.61 1.07 -12.36
N ASP A 44 -6.30 0.85 -12.23
CA ASP A 44 -5.57 -0.21 -12.94
C ASP A 44 -5.48 -1.50 -12.11
N GLY A 45 -5.93 -1.48 -10.85
CA GLY A 45 -6.06 -2.67 -10.01
C GLY A 45 -5.61 -2.46 -8.56
N VAL A 46 -5.20 -3.57 -7.93
CA VAL A 46 -4.74 -3.59 -6.54
C VAL A 46 -3.28 -4.01 -6.49
N PHE A 47 -2.44 -3.13 -5.92
CA PHE A 47 -1.02 -3.38 -5.74
C PHE A 47 -0.73 -3.71 -4.29
N ARG A 48 -0.30 -4.96 -4.05
CA ARG A 48 -0.16 -5.53 -2.72
C ARG A 48 1.30 -5.73 -2.35
N GLY A 49 1.63 -5.48 -1.09
CA GLY A 49 2.94 -5.77 -0.52
C GLY A 49 2.84 -6.36 0.87
N PHE A 50 3.72 -7.31 1.18
CA PHE A 50 3.78 -7.99 2.48
C PHE A 50 5.02 -7.59 3.28
N GLY A 51 4.89 -7.44 4.59
CA GLY A 51 5.96 -6.99 5.48
C GLY A 51 5.88 -7.61 6.87
N LYS A 52 6.96 -7.38 7.63
CA LYS A 52 6.98 -7.60 9.09
C LYS A 52 6.28 -6.46 9.84
N ASP A 53 6.16 -5.30 9.19
CA ASP A 53 5.49 -4.09 9.65
C ASP A 53 4.81 -3.38 8.46
N THR A 54 3.88 -2.48 8.74
CA THR A 54 3.14 -1.68 7.75
C THR A 54 4.08 -0.91 6.81
N LYS A 55 5.22 -0.40 7.29
CA LYS A 55 6.15 0.40 6.49
C LYS A 55 6.88 -0.45 5.43
N ALA A 56 7.29 -1.65 5.81
CA ALA A 56 7.90 -2.63 4.93
C ALA A 56 6.89 -3.14 3.90
N ALA A 57 5.65 -3.44 4.34
CA ALA A 57 4.55 -3.82 3.46
C ALA A 57 4.26 -2.73 2.42
N PHE A 58 4.11 -1.47 2.86
CA PHE A 58 3.90 -0.32 1.99
C PHE A 58 5.06 -0.10 1.00
N LYS A 59 6.32 -0.24 1.44
CA LYS A 59 7.49 -0.13 0.54
C LYS A 59 7.44 -1.16 -0.58
N LYS A 60 7.02 -2.40 -0.28
CA LYS A 60 6.87 -3.45 -1.30
C LYS A 60 5.67 -3.18 -2.20
N ALA A 61 4.52 -2.78 -1.65
CA ALA A 61 3.34 -2.42 -2.44
C ALA A 61 3.65 -1.30 -3.44
N LYS A 62 4.35 -0.25 -2.98
CA LYS A 62 4.86 0.83 -3.83
C LYS A 62 5.77 0.29 -4.94
N ARG A 63 6.70 -0.63 -4.62
CA ARG A 63 7.61 -1.19 -5.62
C ARG A 63 6.85 -1.94 -6.72
N VAL A 64 5.83 -2.72 -6.37
CA VAL A 64 4.99 -3.43 -7.35
C VAL A 64 4.27 -2.42 -8.25
N LEU A 65 3.64 -1.40 -7.66
CA LEU A 65 2.98 -0.29 -8.37
C LEU A 65 3.93 0.40 -9.37
N THR A 66 5.09 0.85 -8.89
CA THR A 66 6.06 1.57 -9.75
C THR A 66 6.59 0.67 -10.87
N ASN A 67 6.84 -0.62 -10.59
CA ASN A 67 7.29 -1.56 -11.62
C ASN A 67 6.21 -1.80 -12.69
N PHE A 68 4.94 -1.87 -12.30
CA PHE A 68 3.84 -2.02 -13.24
C PHE A 68 3.80 -0.86 -14.24
N TYR A 69 3.82 0.39 -13.77
CA TYR A 69 3.80 1.55 -14.67
C TYR A 69 5.10 1.76 -15.45
N ARG A 70 6.24 1.26 -14.95
CA ARG A 70 7.51 1.30 -15.70
C ARG A 70 7.52 0.34 -16.89
N ASN A 71 6.81 -0.77 -16.78
CA ASN A 71 6.78 -1.85 -17.77
C ASN A 71 5.48 -1.87 -18.59
N LYS A 72 4.61 -0.89 -18.40
CA LYS A 72 3.36 -0.69 -19.14
C LYS A 72 3.63 0.15 -20.39
#